data_AF-A0A2E6RCK6-F1
#
_entry.id   AF-A0A2E6RCK6-F1
#
_cell.length_a   1.000
_cell.length_b   1.000
_cell.length_c   1.000
_cell.angle_alpha   90.00
_cell.angle_beta   90.00
_cell.angle_gamma   90.00
#
_symmetry.space_group_name_H-M   'P 1'
#
loop_
_entity.id
_entity.type
_entity.pdbx_description
1 polymer ?
#
loop_
_entity_poly.entity_id
_entity_poly.type
_entity_poly.pdbx_seq_one_letter_code
_entity_poly.pdbx_strand_id
1 'polypeptide(L)'
;MTAPVAGTASPGGFEIRIVETCRLLPPRALRGGRAEVDGARLKVNIGAWAFYIPRLAAKILHSFRGACHCIHATAPERGQLFGGKASLHDGRYSLPDWRQAYETSVAHRAAENYIAARRLHACGLGPKVIGCVAVRSLESFYSPGVSHSFGIMVENLRNYSRKRPATLEQLEAAGVVPDRTSSCLRQQIRGYVSDLNSVVGVRPLAAEVEVQRVQRQLEDALSVRALS
;
A
#
# COMPACT_ATOMS: atom_id res chain seq x y z
N MET A 1 22.35 -11.98 -16.56
CA MET A 1 21.15 -12.77 -16.88
C MET A 1 20.39 -13.00 -15.59
N THR A 2 19.20 -12.42 -15.42
CA THR A 2 18.37 -12.60 -14.21
C THR A 2 17.28 -13.62 -14.49
N ALA A 3 17.23 -14.68 -13.67
CA ALA A 3 16.20 -15.71 -13.72
C ALA A 3 14.80 -15.10 -13.49
N PRO A 4 13.74 -15.69 -14.08
CA PRO A 4 12.37 -15.27 -13.82
C PRO A 4 11.97 -15.65 -12.40
N VAL A 5 11.48 -14.68 -11.63
CA VAL A 5 10.88 -14.90 -10.32
C VAL A 5 9.50 -15.53 -10.55
N ALA A 6 9.28 -16.73 -10.01
CA ALA A 6 8.06 -17.50 -10.22
C ALA A 6 6.84 -16.78 -9.62
N GLY A 7 5.86 -16.45 -10.47
CA GLY A 7 4.53 -16.03 -10.04
C GLY A 7 3.63 -17.26 -9.88
N THR A 8 2.94 -17.38 -8.75
CA THR A 8 1.87 -18.37 -8.57
C THR A 8 0.55 -17.71 -8.94
N ALA A 9 -0.14 -18.26 -9.94
CA ALA A 9 -1.47 -17.81 -10.31
C ALA A 9 -2.51 -18.44 -9.38
N SER A 10 -3.32 -17.62 -8.70
CA SER A 10 -4.44 -18.10 -7.89
C SER A 10 -5.75 -18.17 -8.70
N PRO A 11 -6.64 -19.15 -8.44
CA PRO A 11 -7.95 -19.21 -9.06
C PRO A 11 -8.76 -17.96 -8.68
N GLY A 12 -9.04 -17.09 -9.65
CA GLY A 12 -9.72 -15.80 -9.41
C GLY A 12 -9.13 -14.58 -10.12
N GLY A 13 -8.04 -14.73 -10.88
CA GLY A 13 -7.68 -13.79 -11.96
C GLY A 13 -6.80 -12.60 -11.58
N PHE A 14 -5.94 -12.69 -10.57
CA PHE A 14 -4.83 -11.74 -10.41
C PHE A 14 -3.58 -12.39 -9.81
N GLU A 15 -2.41 -11.93 -10.25
CA GLU A 15 -1.09 -12.43 -9.83
C GLU A 15 -0.77 -11.96 -8.42
N ILE A 16 -0.27 -12.85 -7.56
CA ILE A 16 0.38 -12.48 -6.30
C ILE A 16 1.86 -12.77 -6.45
N ARG A 17 2.69 -11.73 -6.50
CA ARG A 17 4.14 -11.87 -6.48
C ARG A 17 4.63 -12.02 -5.05
N ILE A 18 5.40 -13.07 -4.79
CA ILE A 18 6.11 -13.23 -3.53
C ILE A 18 7.49 -12.57 -3.62
N VAL A 19 7.79 -11.74 -2.63
CA VAL A 19 9.12 -11.22 -2.32
C VAL A 19 9.55 -11.90 -1.02
N GLU A 20 10.64 -12.66 -1.06
CA GLU A 20 11.09 -13.41 0.11
C GLU A 20 11.68 -12.46 1.16
N THR A 21 12.51 -11.52 0.70
CA THR A 21 13.17 -10.55 1.57
C THR A 21 13.10 -9.14 1.00
N CYS A 22 12.75 -8.18 1.85
CA CYS A 22 12.78 -6.76 1.56
C CYS A 22 13.32 -6.00 2.76
N ARG A 23 14.46 -5.35 2.60
CA ARG A 23 15.02 -4.45 3.62
C ARG A 23 14.90 -3.01 3.13
N LEU A 24 13.99 -2.24 3.74
CA LEU A 24 13.85 -0.82 3.45
C LEU A 24 14.91 -0.03 4.22
N LEU A 25 15.79 0.63 3.49
CA LEU A 25 16.90 1.38 4.06
C LEU A 25 16.46 2.80 4.46
N PRO A 26 17.08 3.40 5.50
CA PRO A 26 16.82 4.80 5.86
C PRO A 26 16.98 5.73 4.66
N PRO A 27 16.07 6.70 4.46
CA PRO A 27 16.23 7.69 3.40
C PRO A 27 17.51 8.51 3.66
N ARG A 28 18.31 8.69 2.61
CA ARG A 28 19.47 9.60 2.65
C ARG A 28 19.06 10.91 1.97
N ALA A 29 19.25 12.04 2.66
CA ALA A 29 18.78 13.38 2.27
C ALA A 29 18.99 13.74 0.78
N LEU A 30 20.06 13.25 0.16
CA LEU A 30 20.44 13.57 -1.22
C LEU A 30 20.31 12.42 -2.23
N ARG A 31 19.95 11.19 -1.82
CA ARG A 31 20.01 10.00 -2.70
C ARG A 31 18.67 9.29 -2.91
N GLY A 32 17.59 9.81 -2.31
CA GLY A 32 16.26 9.20 -2.33
C GLY A 32 16.21 7.86 -1.58
N GLY A 33 15.05 7.20 -1.60
CA GLY A 33 14.85 5.91 -0.94
C GLY A 33 15.60 4.77 -1.63
N ARG A 34 16.02 3.77 -0.85
CA ARG A 34 16.53 2.49 -1.35
C ARG A 34 15.93 1.32 -0.56
N ALA A 35 15.77 0.19 -1.22
CA ALA A 35 15.46 -1.09 -0.58
C ALA A 35 16.38 -2.17 -1.17
N GLU A 36 16.72 -3.17 -0.37
CA GLU A 36 17.31 -4.42 -0.83
C GLU A 36 16.19 -5.45 -0.92
N VAL A 37 15.93 -5.97 -2.12
CA VAL A 37 14.82 -6.88 -2.41
C VAL A 37 15.40 -8.13 -3.05
N ASP A 38 15.27 -9.27 -2.37
CA ASP A 38 15.81 -10.57 -2.80
C ASP A 38 17.28 -10.46 -3.27
N GLY A 39 18.10 -9.79 -2.44
CA GLY A 39 19.52 -9.54 -2.71
C GLY A 39 19.82 -8.40 -3.70
N ALA A 40 18.82 -7.83 -4.38
CA ALA A 40 19.00 -6.74 -5.33
C ALA A 40 18.72 -5.36 -4.71
N ARG A 41 19.65 -4.42 -4.85
CA ARG A 41 19.47 -3.04 -4.37
C ARG A 41 18.70 -2.19 -5.37
N LEU A 42 17.51 -1.71 -4.99
CA LEU A 42 16.58 -0.99 -5.85
C LEU A 42 16.30 0.44 -5.35
N LYS A 43 15.99 1.34 -6.29
CA LYS A 43 15.44 2.67 -5.99
C LYS A 43 13.99 2.55 -5.55
N VAL A 44 13.60 3.32 -4.53
CA VAL A 44 12.21 3.39 -4.06
C VAL A 44 11.78 4.84 -3.85
N ASN A 45 10.49 5.11 -4.05
CA ASN A 45 9.84 6.35 -3.65
C ASN A 45 9.13 6.09 -2.32
N ILE A 46 9.56 6.72 -1.24
CA ILE A 46 8.99 6.54 0.09
C ILE A 46 7.84 7.53 0.27
N GLY A 47 6.65 7.04 0.60
CA GLY A 47 5.50 7.82 1.03
C GLY A 47 5.20 7.62 2.51
N ALA A 48 4.16 8.28 3.02
CA ALA A 48 3.80 8.22 4.43
C ALA A 48 3.36 6.82 4.90
N TRP A 49 2.59 6.11 4.08
CA TRP A 49 1.96 4.82 4.42
C TRP A 49 2.51 3.64 3.63
N ALA A 50 3.23 3.92 2.54
CA ALA A 50 3.71 2.92 1.61
C ALA A 50 4.92 3.46 0.85
N PHE A 51 5.71 2.55 0.29
CA PHE A 51 6.79 2.87 -0.63
C PHE A 51 6.56 2.18 -1.97
N TYR A 52 6.92 2.87 -3.05
CA TYR A 52 6.82 2.35 -4.41
C TYR A 52 8.19 1.96 -4.95
N ILE A 53 8.31 0.76 -5.51
CA ILE A 53 9.49 0.25 -6.20
C ILE A 53 9.19 0.23 -7.70
N PRO A 54 9.64 1.24 -8.48
CA PRO A 54 9.27 1.35 -9.89
C PRO A 54 9.67 0.13 -10.72
N ARG A 55 10.84 -0.46 -10.43
CA ARG A 55 11.32 -1.66 -11.16
C ARG A 55 10.41 -2.86 -11.01
N LEU A 56 9.71 -2.97 -9.89
CA LEU A 56 8.79 -4.08 -9.61
C LEU A 56 7.32 -3.69 -9.83
N ALA A 57 7.06 -2.44 -10.22
CA ALA A 57 5.73 -1.85 -10.25
C ALA A 57 4.97 -2.01 -8.91
N ALA A 58 5.68 -2.14 -7.78
CA ALA A 58 5.09 -2.56 -6.51
C ALA A 58 4.96 -1.39 -5.53
N LYS A 59 3.76 -1.14 -4.99
CA LYS A 59 3.48 -0.22 -3.89
C LYS A 59 3.23 -1.04 -2.61
N ILE A 60 4.24 -1.12 -1.74
CA ILE A 60 4.24 -1.97 -0.54
C ILE A 60 3.93 -1.10 0.68
N LEU A 61 3.02 -1.57 1.54
CA LEU A 61 2.62 -0.87 2.76
C LEU A 61 3.75 -0.88 3.80
N HIS A 62 3.84 0.18 4.58
CA HIS A 62 4.62 0.16 5.81
C HIS A 62 3.91 -0.71 6.84
N SER A 63 4.62 -1.70 7.37
CA SER A 63 4.10 -2.68 8.31
C SER A 63 4.85 -2.63 9.64
N PHE A 64 4.12 -2.72 10.74
CA PHE A 64 4.63 -2.95 12.09
C PHE A 64 3.92 -4.18 12.64
N ARG A 65 4.62 -5.34 12.65
CA ARG A 65 4.06 -6.64 13.08
C ARG A 65 2.79 -7.04 12.31
N GLY A 66 2.77 -6.85 11.00
CA GLY A 66 1.62 -7.20 10.14
C GLY A 66 0.50 -6.17 10.08
N ALA A 67 0.55 -5.11 10.90
CA ALA A 67 -0.43 -4.03 10.91
C ALA A 67 0.12 -2.76 10.22
N CYS A 68 -0.78 -1.94 9.68
CA CYS A 68 -0.41 -0.73 8.95
C CYS A 68 0.37 0.25 9.84
N HIS A 69 1.31 0.96 9.22
CA HIS A 69 2.14 1.95 9.88
C HIS A 69 2.27 3.22 9.03
N CYS A 70 2.44 4.36 9.69
CA CYS A 70 2.66 5.64 9.04
C CYS A 70 3.97 6.24 9.54
N ILE A 71 4.83 6.67 8.61
CA ILE A 71 6.13 7.29 8.93
C ILE A 71 6.12 8.81 8.73
N HIS A 72 4.94 9.40 8.54
CA HIS A 72 4.82 10.85 8.41
C HIS A 72 5.19 11.54 9.73
N ALA A 73 5.88 12.67 9.66
CA ALA A 73 6.38 13.38 10.85
C ALA A 73 5.28 13.83 11.83
N THR A 74 4.05 14.02 11.33
CA THR A 74 2.89 14.41 12.15
C THR A 74 2.03 13.23 12.61
N ALA A 75 2.40 11.99 12.23
CA ALA A 75 1.69 10.81 12.70
C ALA A 75 2.00 10.58 14.19
N PRO A 76 0.99 10.25 15.02
CA PRO A 76 1.24 9.92 16.41
C PRO A 76 2.14 8.69 16.51
N GLU A 77 3.08 8.74 17.46
CA GLU A 77 3.95 7.61 17.74
C GLU A 77 3.10 6.41 18.18
N ARG A 78 3.35 5.23 17.61
CA ARG A 78 2.56 4.02 17.86
C ARG A 78 2.50 3.67 19.35
N GLY A 79 3.65 3.70 20.04
CA GLY A 79 3.72 3.39 21.48
C GLY A 79 2.88 4.36 22.32
N GLN A 80 2.97 5.66 22.04
CA GLN A 80 2.19 6.68 22.75
C GLN A 80 0.68 6.55 22.49
N LEU A 81 0.29 6.22 21.26
CA LEU A 81 -1.12 6.08 20.87
C LEU A 81 -1.81 4.92 21.61
N PHE A 82 -1.15 3.77 21.68
CA PHE A 82 -1.66 2.62 22.43
C PHE A 82 -1.49 2.78 23.94
N GLY A 83 -0.49 3.55 24.39
CA GLY A 83 -0.30 3.92 25.79
C GLY A 83 -1.22 5.04 26.30
N GLY A 84 -2.11 5.60 25.47
CA GLY A 84 -3.03 6.68 25.85
C GLY A 84 -2.38 8.04 26.08
N LYS A 85 -1.15 8.24 25.59
CA LYS A 85 -0.34 9.46 25.79
C LYS A 85 -0.18 10.30 24.53
N ALA A 86 -0.67 9.81 23.39
CA ALA A 86 -0.54 10.54 22.12
C ALA A 86 -1.39 11.81 22.12
N SER A 87 -0.80 12.89 21.60
CA SER A 87 -1.51 14.08 21.17
C SER A 87 -1.51 14.17 19.65
N LEU A 88 -2.50 14.85 19.09
CA LEU A 88 -2.62 15.05 17.65
C LEU A 88 -2.12 16.42 17.27
N HIS A 89 -1.34 16.47 16.19
CA HIS A 89 -0.82 17.73 15.65
C HIS A 89 -1.86 18.50 14.83
N ASP A 90 -2.86 17.80 14.26
CA ASP A 90 -3.96 18.42 13.51
C ASP A 90 -5.30 17.74 13.83
N GLY A 91 -6.39 18.51 13.74
CA GLY A 91 -7.75 18.02 14.03
C GLY A 91 -8.41 17.25 12.88
N ARG A 92 -7.64 16.77 11.89
CA ARG A 92 -8.21 16.10 10.70
C ARG A 92 -8.68 14.68 11.00
N TYR A 93 -7.98 14.02 11.92
CA TYR A 93 -8.26 12.67 12.36
C TYR A 93 -8.24 12.61 13.88
N SER A 94 -9.15 11.83 14.45
CA SER A 94 -9.23 11.60 15.89
C SER A 94 -8.22 10.51 16.33
N LEU A 95 -7.94 10.43 17.64
CA LEU A 95 -7.11 9.35 18.18
C LEU A 95 -7.71 7.95 17.87
N PRO A 96 -9.05 7.74 17.95
CA PRO A 96 -9.69 6.52 17.45
C PRO A 96 -9.41 6.22 15.98
N ASP A 97 -9.46 7.21 15.08
CA ASP A 97 -9.15 7.01 13.65
C ASP A 97 -7.72 6.48 13.48
N TRP A 98 -6.75 7.08 14.19
CA TRP A 98 -5.36 6.64 14.16
C TRP A 98 -5.15 5.25 14.76
N ARG A 99 -5.87 4.93 15.85
CA ARG A 99 -5.80 3.61 16.49
C ARG A 99 -6.29 2.55 15.53
N GLN A 100 -7.46 2.76 14.94
CA GLN A 100 -8.02 1.88 13.90
C GLN A 100 -7.05 1.69 12.73
N ALA A 101 -6.42 2.77 12.26
CA ALA A 101 -5.44 2.70 11.18
C ALA A 101 -4.24 1.82 11.54
N TYR A 102 -3.76 1.90 12.78
CA TYR A 102 -2.65 1.08 13.29
C TYR A 102 -3.06 -0.34 13.70
N GLU A 103 -4.35 -0.62 13.89
CA GLU A 103 -4.84 -1.98 14.12
C GLU A 103 -5.16 -2.70 12.80
N THR A 104 -5.46 -1.95 11.74
CA THR A 104 -5.78 -2.50 10.42
C THR A 104 -4.61 -3.31 9.86
N SER A 105 -4.84 -4.58 9.52
CA SER A 105 -3.80 -5.43 8.92
C SER A 105 -3.37 -4.91 7.55
N VAL A 106 -2.09 -5.08 7.22
CA VAL A 106 -1.57 -4.72 5.89
C VAL A 106 -2.21 -5.55 4.78
N ALA A 107 -2.68 -6.77 5.07
CA ALA A 107 -3.40 -7.60 4.11
C ALA A 107 -4.75 -6.99 3.74
N HIS A 108 -5.52 -6.57 4.76
CA HIS A 108 -6.82 -5.90 4.57
C HIS A 108 -6.66 -4.61 3.77
N ARG A 109 -5.72 -3.75 4.16
CA ARG A 109 -5.48 -2.48 3.45
C ARG A 109 -4.99 -2.70 2.02
N ALA A 110 -4.16 -3.71 1.77
CA ALA A 110 -3.74 -4.05 0.41
C ALA A 110 -4.92 -4.54 -0.43
N ALA A 111 -5.84 -5.31 0.15
CA ALA A 111 -7.06 -5.77 -0.52
C ALA A 111 -7.99 -4.61 -0.88
N GLU A 112 -8.25 -3.66 0.04
CA GLU A 112 -9.01 -2.44 -0.25
C GLU A 112 -8.35 -1.64 -1.39
N ASN A 113 -7.04 -1.43 -1.31
CA ASN A 113 -6.27 -0.72 -2.32
C ASN A 113 -6.36 -1.40 -3.69
N TYR A 114 -6.31 -2.74 -3.73
CA TYR A 114 -6.40 -3.51 -4.97
C TYR A 114 -7.77 -3.33 -5.63
N ILE A 115 -8.86 -3.49 -4.89
CA ILE A 115 -10.22 -3.33 -5.43
C ILE A 115 -10.47 -1.87 -5.85
N ALA A 116 -10.10 -0.89 -5.02
CA ALA A 116 -10.24 0.52 -5.36
C ALA A 116 -9.42 0.89 -6.61
N ALA A 117 -8.15 0.46 -6.69
CA ALA A 117 -7.31 0.73 -7.85
C ALA A 117 -7.88 0.11 -9.13
N ARG A 118 -8.43 -1.11 -9.06
CA ARG A 118 -9.05 -1.78 -10.22
C ARG A 118 -10.27 -1.02 -10.73
N ARG A 119 -11.14 -0.58 -9.83
CA ARG A 119 -12.33 0.19 -10.18
C ARG A 119 -11.96 1.54 -10.78
N LEU A 120 -11.01 2.25 -10.18
CA LEU A 120 -10.48 3.50 -10.73
C LEU A 120 -9.88 3.31 -12.12
N HIS A 121 -9.11 2.23 -12.34
CA HIS A 121 -8.54 1.94 -13.65
C HIS A 121 -9.61 1.66 -14.72
N ALA A 122 -10.66 0.89 -14.38
CA ALA A 122 -11.76 0.59 -15.28
C ALA A 122 -12.48 1.87 -15.78
N CYS A 123 -12.48 2.92 -14.97
CA CYS A 123 -13.01 4.24 -15.32
C CYS A 123 -11.96 5.22 -15.89
N GLY A 124 -10.72 4.77 -16.14
CA GLY A 124 -9.63 5.61 -16.64
C GLY A 124 -9.09 6.63 -15.64
N LEU A 125 -9.34 6.46 -14.33
CA LEU A 125 -8.99 7.40 -13.26
C LEU A 125 -7.70 7.02 -12.51
N GLY A 126 -7.29 5.76 -12.59
CA GLY A 126 -6.12 5.21 -11.90
C GLY A 126 -5.18 4.39 -12.79
N PRO A 127 -4.01 3.99 -12.27
CA PRO A 127 -3.07 3.14 -12.98
C PRO A 127 -3.64 1.74 -13.21
N LYS A 128 -3.21 1.08 -14.28
CA LYS A 128 -3.49 -0.34 -14.48
C LYS A 128 -2.95 -1.15 -13.31
N VAL A 129 -3.83 -1.99 -12.75
CA VAL A 129 -3.49 -2.95 -11.70
C VAL A 129 -2.99 -4.23 -12.36
N ILE A 130 -1.77 -4.62 -12.02
CA ILE A 130 -1.11 -5.84 -12.51
C ILE A 130 -1.47 -7.02 -11.60
N GLY A 131 -1.50 -6.78 -10.29
CA GLY A 131 -1.71 -7.80 -9.28
C GLY A 131 -1.43 -7.28 -7.88
N CYS A 132 -1.05 -8.19 -6.99
CA CYS A 132 -0.62 -7.87 -5.63
C CYS A 132 0.81 -8.35 -5.38
N VAL A 133 1.41 -7.83 -4.32
CA VAL A 133 2.71 -8.27 -3.84
C VAL A 133 2.59 -8.66 -2.36
N ALA A 134 3.19 -9.79 -2.01
CA ALA A 134 3.34 -10.26 -0.65
C ALA A 134 4.83 -10.31 -0.30
N VAL A 135 5.21 -9.69 0.82
CA VAL A 135 6.58 -9.63 1.31
C VAL A 135 6.67 -10.49 2.56
N ARG A 136 7.40 -11.60 2.49
CA ARG A 136 7.51 -12.57 3.59
C ARG A 136 8.33 -12.00 4.75
N SER A 137 9.51 -11.47 4.45
CA SER A 137 10.40 -10.83 5.42
C SER A 137 10.62 -9.38 5.05
N LEU A 138 10.05 -8.46 5.82
CA LEU A 138 10.22 -7.02 5.74
C LEU A 138 11.02 -6.54 6.95
N GLU A 139 12.23 -6.05 6.68
CA GLU A 139 13.00 -5.23 7.61
C GLU A 139 12.84 -3.76 7.24
N SER A 140 12.71 -2.89 8.24
CA SER A 140 12.53 -1.46 7.98
C SER A 140 13.19 -0.61 9.06
N PHE A 141 13.62 0.60 8.70
CA PHE A 141 14.31 1.51 9.61
C PHE A 141 13.41 2.10 10.72
N TYR A 142 12.09 1.99 10.60
CA TYR A 142 11.12 2.58 11.52
C TYR A 142 10.50 1.56 12.49
N SER A 143 10.74 0.26 12.29
CA SER A 143 10.19 -0.79 13.15
C SER A 143 11.32 -1.70 13.63
N PRO A 144 11.38 -2.01 14.94
CA PRO A 144 12.27 -3.06 15.42
C PRO A 144 11.79 -4.43 14.91
N GLY A 145 12.73 -5.27 14.49
CA GLY A 145 12.48 -6.66 14.09
C GLY A 145 11.99 -6.84 12.65
N VAL A 146 11.78 -8.11 12.30
CA VAL A 146 11.27 -8.55 10.99
C VAL A 146 9.75 -8.66 11.05
N SER A 147 9.08 -8.12 10.04
CA SER A 147 7.62 -8.24 9.84
C SER A 147 7.34 -8.91 8.48
N HIS A 148 6.08 -9.12 8.14
CA HIS A 148 5.64 -9.28 6.75
C HIS A 148 4.92 -8.01 6.28
N SER A 149 4.69 -7.87 4.97
CA SER A 149 3.86 -6.80 4.42
C SER A 149 3.16 -7.22 3.12
N PHE A 150 2.18 -6.42 2.71
CA PHE A 150 1.46 -6.58 1.46
C PHE A 150 1.39 -5.27 0.70
N GLY A 151 1.04 -5.36 -0.57
CA GLY A 151 0.90 -4.20 -1.45
C GLY A 151 0.21 -4.55 -2.75
N ILE A 152 0.10 -3.55 -3.61
CA ILE A 152 -0.44 -3.73 -4.96
C ILE A 152 0.64 -3.51 -6.00
N MET A 153 0.52 -4.19 -7.13
CA MET A 153 1.33 -3.96 -8.31
C MET A 153 0.54 -3.10 -9.30
N VAL A 154 1.07 -1.91 -9.60
CA VAL A 154 0.46 -0.92 -10.48
C VAL A 154 1.48 -0.27 -11.39
N GLU A 155 1.07 0.01 -12.62
CA GLU A 155 1.92 0.69 -13.59
C GLU A 155 2.39 2.07 -13.10
N ASN A 156 3.56 2.48 -13.60
CA ASN A 156 4.14 3.76 -13.24
C ASN A 156 3.41 4.90 -14.00
N LEU A 157 2.56 5.64 -13.28
CA LEU A 157 1.83 6.80 -13.81
C LEU A 157 2.72 7.88 -14.44
N ARG A 158 4.03 7.92 -14.14
CA ARG A 158 4.95 8.84 -14.82
C ARG A 158 5.13 8.50 -16.31
N ASN A 159 4.67 7.35 -16.77
CA ASN A 159 4.71 6.94 -18.16
C ASN A 159 3.39 7.26 -18.90
N TYR A 160 2.34 7.70 -18.20
CA TYR A 160 1.01 7.92 -18.79
C TYR A 160 0.91 9.29 -19.46
N SER A 161 0.08 9.45 -20.47
CA SER A 161 -0.26 10.78 -21.00
C SER A 161 -0.96 11.63 -19.93
N ARG A 162 -0.73 12.95 -19.92
CA ARG A 162 -1.42 13.84 -18.97
C ARG A 162 -2.89 13.96 -19.36
N LYS A 163 -3.78 13.96 -18.37
CA LYS A 163 -5.20 14.27 -18.53
C LYS A 163 -5.69 15.25 -17.47
N ARG A 164 -6.95 15.68 -17.58
CA ARG A 164 -7.61 16.47 -16.52
C ARG A 164 -7.66 15.65 -15.22
N PRO A 165 -7.37 16.28 -14.05
CA PRO A 165 -7.53 15.63 -12.77
C PRO A 165 -8.92 15.03 -12.58
N ALA A 166 -8.99 13.86 -11.97
CA ALA A 166 -10.23 13.23 -11.56
C ALA A 166 -10.98 14.10 -10.54
N THR A 167 -12.31 14.10 -10.61
CA THR A 167 -13.20 14.78 -9.66
C THR A 167 -13.75 13.80 -8.62
N LEU A 168 -14.30 14.33 -7.53
CA LEU A 168 -14.98 13.51 -6.50
C LEU A 168 -16.09 12.65 -7.10
N GLU A 169 -16.97 13.25 -7.90
CA GLU A 169 -18.09 12.58 -8.57
C GLU A 169 -17.62 11.40 -9.43
N GLN A 170 -16.46 11.55 -10.11
CA GLN A 170 -15.88 10.47 -10.90
C GLN A 170 -15.39 9.30 -10.04
N LEU A 171 -14.83 9.58 -8.85
CA LEU A 171 -14.42 8.52 -7.91
C LEU A 171 -15.65 7.78 -7.38
N GLU A 172 -16.68 8.52 -6.98
CA GLU A 172 -17.94 7.94 -6.48
C GLU A 172 -18.63 7.11 -7.55
N ALA A 173 -18.69 7.60 -8.78
CA ALA A 173 -19.22 6.86 -9.93
C ALA A 173 -18.39 5.61 -10.27
N ALA A 174 -17.08 5.61 -9.98
CA ALA A 174 -16.23 4.43 -10.05
C ALA A 174 -16.45 3.46 -8.86
N GLY A 175 -17.35 3.76 -7.93
CA GLY A 175 -17.59 2.93 -6.75
C GLY A 175 -16.45 3.01 -5.74
N VAL A 176 -15.83 4.19 -5.59
CA VAL A 176 -14.71 4.44 -4.68
C VAL A 176 -14.96 5.71 -3.85
N VAL A 177 -14.85 5.60 -2.53
CA VAL A 177 -14.99 6.72 -1.59
C VAL A 177 -13.60 7.23 -1.22
N PRO A 178 -13.31 8.53 -1.39
CA PRO A 178 -12.06 9.10 -0.91
C PRO A 178 -12.00 9.10 0.61
N ASP A 179 -10.80 9.35 1.15
CA ASP A 179 -10.65 9.60 2.57
C ASP A 179 -11.26 10.96 2.98
N ARG A 180 -11.39 11.18 4.30
CA ARG A 180 -11.92 12.44 4.85
C ARG A 180 -11.19 13.67 4.35
N THR A 181 -9.89 13.54 4.07
CA THR A 181 -9.10 14.65 3.56
C THR A 181 -9.07 14.71 2.04
N SER A 182 -9.65 13.79 1.27
CA SER A 182 -9.52 13.76 -0.19
C SER A 182 -8.06 13.85 -0.67
N SER A 183 -7.13 13.20 0.04
CA SER A 183 -5.70 13.20 -0.31
C SER A 183 -5.47 12.64 -1.71
N CYS A 184 -6.22 11.59 -2.07
CA CYS A 184 -6.21 10.94 -3.37
C CYS A 184 -6.55 11.89 -4.53
N LEU A 185 -7.42 12.89 -4.29
CA LEU A 185 -7.80 13.92 -5.27
C LEU A 185 -6.76 15.04 -5.36
N ARG A 186 -6.12 15.42 -4.23
CA ARG A 186 -5.08 16.46 -4.22
C ARG A 186 -3.73 16.01 -4.77
N GLN A 187 -3.41 14.71 -4.64
CA GLN A 187 -2.09 14.16 -4.94
C GLN A 187 -2.08 13.29 -6.20
N GLN A 188 -2.80 13.75 -7.23
CA GLN A 188 -2.87 13.05 -8.50
C GLN A 188 -1.56 13.19 -9.29
N ILE A 189 -1.14 12.11 -9.95
CA ILE A 189 0.03 12.11 -10.84
C ILE A 189 -0.49 12.15 -12.27
N ARG A 190 -0.15 13.21 -13.02
CA ARG A 190 -0.59 13.40 -14.42
C ARG A 190 -2.13 13.38 -14.61
N GLY A 191 -2.88 13.68 -13.55
CA GLY A 191 -4.34 13.66 -13.53
C GLY A 191 -4.96 12.30 -13.18
N TYR A 192 -4.16 11.33 -12.73
CA TYR A 192 -4.64 10.03 -12.23
C TYR A 192 -4.47 9.93 -10.72
N VAL A 193 -5.43 9.29 -10.07
CA VAL A 193 -5.38 8.94 -8.65
C VAL A 193 -4.23 7.96 -8.42
N SER A 194 -3.33 8.32 -7.50
CA SER A 194 -2.11 7.55 -7.23
C SER A 194 -1.94 7.16 -5.77
N ASP A 195 -2.54 7.94 -4.87
CA ASP A 195 -2.51 7.67 -3.45
C ASP A 195 -3.87 7.23 -2.94
N LEU A 196 -3.90 6.05 -2.34
CA LEU A 196 -5.10 5.42 -1.78
C LEU A 196 -4.98 5.28 -0.27
N ASN A 197 -3.81 5.61 0.29
CA ASN A 197 -3.54 5.43 1.70
C ASN A 197 -3.69 6.75 2.44
N SER A 198 -4.44 6.70 3.53
CA SER A 198 -4.50 7.73 4.55
C SER A 198 -4.87 7.05 5.86
N VAL A 199 -5.16 7.81 6.93
CA VAL A 199 -5.58 7.24 8.21
C VAL A 199 -6.81 6.35 8.03
N VAL A 200 -7.86 6.84 7.37
CA VAL A 200 -9.05 6.03 7.06
C VAL A 200 -8.91 5.28 5.73
N GLY A 201 -8.05 5.77 4.83
CA GLY A 201 -7.81 5.24 3.50
C GLY A 201 -8.97 5.46 2.53
N VAL A 202 -8.68 5.29 1.24
CA VAL A 202 -9.66 5.25 0.16
C VAL A 202 -10.32 3.87 0.17
N ARG A 203 -11.65 3.83 0.10
CA ARG A 203 -12.41 2.58 0.26
C ARG A 203 -13.26 2.25 -0.97
N PRO A 204 -13.27 0.99 -1.44
CA PRO A 204 -14.24 0.55 -2.44
C PRO A 204 -15.65 0.45 -1.83
N LEU A 205 -16.66 0.95 -2.53
CA LEU A 205 -18.08 0.89 -2.11
C LEU A 205 -18.63 -0.55 -2.21
N ALA A 206 -19.35 -1.01 -1.19
CA ALA A 206 -20.07 -2.31 -1.20
C ALA A 206 -19.18 -3.47 -1.70
N ALA A 207 -17.98 -3.58 -1.15
CA ALA A 207 -16.94 -4.50 -1.62
C ALA A 207 -16.41 -5.43 -0.53
N GLU A 208 -17.10 -5.54 0.61
CA GLU A 208 -16.65 -6.26 1.79
C GLU A 208 -16.28 -7.72 1.46
N VAL A 209 -17.11 -8.40 0.67
CA VAL A 209 -16.85 -9.78 0.23
C VAL A 209 -15.63 -9.87 -0.70
N GLU A 210 -15.48 -8.90 -1.61
CA GLU A 210 -14.33 -8.85 -2.53
C GLU A 210 -13.02 -8.62 -1.76
N VAL A 211 -13.04 -7.67 -0.82
CA VAL A 211 -11.92 -7.33 0.05
C VAL A 211 -11.53 -8.53 0.91
N GLN A 212 -12.50 -9.18 1.57
CA GLN A 212 -12.22 -10.38 2.37
C GLN A 212 -11.63 -11.53 1.54
N ARG A 213 -12.11 -11.73 0.31
CA ARG A 213 -11.57 -12.75 -0.59
C ARG A 213 -10.12 -12.46 -0.96
N VAL A 214 -9.82 -11.23 -1.37
CA VAL A 214 -8.44 -10.83 -1.72
C VAL A 214 -7.53 -10.89 -0.49
N GLN A 215 -8.02 -10.43 0.67
CA GLN A 215 -7.29 -10.51 1.93
C GLN A 215 -6.89 -11.96 2.25
N ARG A 216 -7.83 -12.91 2.20
CA ARG A 216 -7.53 -14.33 2.43
C ARG A 216 -6.50 -14.87 1.45
N GLN A 217 -6.65 -14.57 0.16
CA GLN A 217 -5.68 -15.00 -0.86
C GLN A 217 -4.26 -14.46 -0.59
N LEU A 218 -4.13 -13.24 -0.07
CA LEU A 218 -2.84 -12.67 0.32
C LEU A 218 -2.25 -13.38 1.54
N GLU A 219 -3.07 -13.64 2.55
CA GLU A 219 -2.67 -14.34 3.77
C GLU A 219 -2.23 -15.79 3.46
N ASP A 220 -3.02 -16.51 2.67
CA ASP A 220 -2.70 -17.88 2.21
C ASP A 220 -1.37 -17.93 1.44
N ALA A 221 -1.10 -16.93 0.61
CA ALA A 221 0.13 -16.87 -0.19
C ALA A 221 1.41 -16.82 0.67
N LEU A 222 1.34 -16.31 1.90
CA LEU A 222 2.45 -16.38 2.85
C LEU A 222 2.46 -17.67 3.68
N SER A 223 1.32 -18.35 3.85
CA SER A 223 1.20 -19.57 4.67
C SER A 223 1.74 -20.84 4.00
N VAL A 224 1.76 -20.91 2.67
CA VAL A 224 2.04 -22.15 1.87
C VAL A 224 3.47 -22.75 2.05
N ARG A 225 4.41 -22.10 2.76
CA ARG A 225 5.76 -22.64 3.02
C ARG A 225 6.09 -22.96 4.48
N ALA A 226 5.14 -22.85 5.41
CA ALA A 226 5.38 -23.27 6.80
C ALA A 226 5.45 -24.81 6.98
N LEU A 227 5.31 -25.60 5.90
CA LEU A 227 5.21 -27.06 5.92
C LEU A 227 6.16 -27.77 4.92
N SER A 228 7.23 -27.11 4.47
CA SER A 228 8.26 -27.72 3.61
C SER A 228 9.63 -27.67 4.25
#